data_AF-A0A0M1LWA9-F1
#
_entry.id   AF-A0A0M1LWA9-F1
#
_cell.length_a   1.000
_cell.length_b   1.000
_cell.length_c   1.000
_cell.angle_alpha   90.00
_cell.angle_beta   90.00
_cell.angle_gamma   90.00
#
_symmetry.space_group_name_H-M   'P 1'
#
loop_
_entity.id
_entity.type
_entity.pdbx_description
1 polymer ?
#
loop_
_entity_poly.entity_id
_entity_poly.type
_entity_poly.pdbx_seq_one_letter_code
_entity_poly.pdbx_strand_id
1 'polypeptide(L)'
;MYKIYNNNYHKKLNITDNDLVKQTILNRIPNEADAKNLTSNDGIEINEKNEDVINTKKSYDAFKDACSEFGYVETLGGNGSDMSLYYVTLISVMENEGIDVPSFITDGTNNRNFLPFIDKMKDYAKDLSLTNPNFLPDCFSEFCDLYKEKLIQYDCK
;
A
#
# COMPACT_ATOMS: atom_id res chain seq x y z
N MET A 1 32.97 1.89 20.90
CA MET A 1 33.37 2.49 19.61
C MET A 1 32.32 2.08 18.59
N TYR A 2 31.31 2.92 18.37
CA TYR A 2 30.12 2.56 17.59
C TYR A 2 30.35 2.91 16.11
N LYS A 3 30.09 1.95 15.21
CA LYS A 3 30.08 2.19 13.76
C LYS A 3 28.66 2.58 13.35
N ILE A 4 28.48 3.85 13.02
CA ILE A 4 27.27 4.38 12.38
C ILE A 4 27.35 4.01 10.90
N TYR A 5 26.42 3.19 10.43
CA TYR A 5 26.24 2.93 9.00
C TYR A 5 25.19 3.90 8.45
N ASN A 6 25.64 4.96 7.78
CA ASN A 6 24.78 5.84 6.99
C ASN A 6 24.31 5.09 5.73
N ASN A 7 23.07 4.62 5.72
CA ASN A 7 22.40 4.16 4.51
C ASN A 7 21.79 5.36 3.77
N ASN A 8 22.56 5.94 2.84
CA ASN A 8 22.06 6.94 1.89
C ASN A 8 21.37 6.24 0.71
N TYR A 9 20.10 5.85 0.87
CA TYR A 9 19.23 5.48 -0.25
C TYR A 9 18.10 6.49 -0.42
N HIS A 10 18.46 7.73 -0.75
CA HIS A 10 17.55 8.67 -1.40
C HIS A 10 17.98 8.83 -2.86
N LYS A 11 17.59 7.88 -3.72
CA LYS A 11 17.57 8.15 -5.16
C LYS A 11 16.37 9.06 -5.40
N LYS A 12 16.58 10.38 -5.32
CA LYS A 12 15.60 11.36 -5.81
C LYS A 12 15.33 11.04 -7.27
N LEU A 13 14.17 10.47 -7.56
CA LEU A 13 13.61 10.46 -8.91
C LEU A 13 13.27 11.91 -9.24
N ASN A 14 14.20 12.62 -9.88
CA ASN A 14 13.90 13.86 -10.57
C ASN A 14 13.04 13.53 -11.79
N ILE A 15 11.76 13.27 -11.56
CA ILE A 15 10.76 13.35 -12.62
C ILE A 15 10.40 14.83 -12.65
N THR A 16 10.96 15.54 -13.61
CA THR A 16 10.55 16.93 -13.87
C THR A 16 9.16 16.85 -14.46
N ASP A 17 8.18 17.56 -13.90
CA ASP A 17 6.76 17.54 -14.31
C ASP A 17 6.51 17.77 -15.82
N ASN A 18 7.52 18.24 -16.55
CA ASN A 18 7.50 18.48 -17.98
C ASN A 18 7.56 17.22 -18.86
N ASP A 19 8.09 16.09 -18.39
CA ASP A 19 8.31 14.93 -19.28
C ASP A 19 7.02 14.12 -19.53
N LEU A 20 6.09 14.11 -18.55
CA LEU A 20 4.77 13.47 -18.73
C LEU A 20 3.86 14.32 -19.64
N VAL A 21 3.94 15.65 -19.53
CA VAL A 21 3.13 16.59 -20.33
C VAL A 21 3.51 16.55 -21.82
N LYS A 22 4.80 16.35 -22.15
CA LYS A 22 5.25 16.27 -23.54
C LYS A 22 4.76 15.03 -24.29
N GLN A 23 4.65 13.88 -23.63
CA GLN A 23 4.14 12.66 -24.30
C GLN A 23 2.65 12.76 -24.61
N THR A 24 1.87 13.43 -23.77
CA THR A 24 0.43 13.61 -23.99
C THR A 24 0.14 14.64 -25.09
N ILE A 25 1.00 15.67 -25.25
CA ILE A 25 0.83 16.69 -26.30
C ILE A 25 1.19 16.16 -27.69
N LEU A 26 2.20 15.29 -27.81
CA LEU A 26 2.64 14.77 -29.13
C LEU A 26 1.63 13.85 -29.81
N ASN A 27 0.69 13.25 -29.06
CA ASN A 27 -0.40 12.43 -29.60
C ASN A 27 -1.67 13.24 -29.95
N ARG A 28 -1.65 14.57 -29.76
CA ARG A 28 -2.75 15.49 -30.12
C ARG A 28 -2.25 16.62 -31.01
N ILE A 29 -1.69 16.29 -32.17
CA ILE A 29 -1.73 17.23 -33.30
C ILE A 29 -2.88 16.77 -34.20
N PRO A 30 -4.10 17.32 -34.04
CA PRO A 30 -5.09 17.25 -35.11
C PRO A 30 -4.57 18.12 -36.26
N ASN A 31 -4.63 17.60 -37.48
CA ASN A 31 -4.45 18.41 -38.68
C ASN A 31 -5.36 19.65 -38.62
N GLU A 32 -4.81 20.81 -38.96
CA GLU A 32 -5.52 22.09 -39.04
C GLU A 32 -6.72 22.00 -39.99
N ALA A 33 -7.91 21.83 -39.42
CA ALA A 33 -9.18 22.41 -39.87
C ALA A 33 -10.27 21.93 -38.90
N ASP A 34 -10.75 22.83 -38.05
CA ASP A 34 -12.08 22.83 -37.39
C ASP A 34 -12.00 23.37 -35.97
N ALA A 35 -11.63 24.64 -35.85
CA ALA A 35 -11.85 25.43 -34.65
C ALA A 35 -13.36 25.78 -34.53
N LYS A 36 -14.19 24.80 -34.18
CA LYS A 36 -15.56 25.05 -33.70
C LYS A 36 -15.89 24.14 -32.52
N ASN A 37 -16.01 24.78 -31.35
CA ASN A 37 -16.62 24.27 -30.12
C ASN A 37 -15.92 23.09 -29.44
N LEU A 38 -14.72 23.32 -28.91
CA LEU A 38 -14.19 22.50 -27.80
C LEU A 38 -14.59 23.17 -26.49
N THR A 39 -15.76 22.84 -25.97
CA THR A 39 -16.00 22.93 -24.52
C THR A 39 -14.96 22.03 -23.85
N SER A 40 -13.97 22.64 -23.20
CA SER A 40 -12.93 21.94 -22.47
C SER A 40 -13.57 21.21 -21.29
N ASN A 41 -13.91 19.94 -21.50
CA ASN A 41 -14.30 19.06 -20.41
C ASN A 41 -12.99 18.53 -19.80
N ASP A 42 -12.52 19.18 -18.75
CA ASP A 42 -11.27 18.87 -18.02
C ASP A 42 -11.44 17.62 -17.12
N GLY A 43 -12.13 16.59 -17.63
CA GLY A 43 -12.35 15.33 -16.94
C GLY A 43 -11.38 14.27 -17.43
N ILE A 44 -10.52 13.76 -16.55
CA ILE A 44 -9.78 12.52 -16.80
C ILE A 44 -10.74 11.37 -16.52
N GLU A 45 -11.05 10.57 -17.55
CA GLU A 45 -11.81 9.33 -17.38
C GLU A 45 -10.89 8.25 -16.82
N ILE A 46 -11.15 7.83 -15.59
CA ILE A 46 -10.44 6.74 -14.91
C ILE A 46 -11.24 5.46 -15.15
N ASN A 47 -10.59 4.40 -15.63
CA ASN A 47 -11.20 3.08 -15.76
C ASN A 47 -10.92 2.23 -14.51
N GLU A 48 -11.63 1.10 -14.36
CA GLU A 48 -11.50 0.20 -13.21
C GLU A 48 -10.04 -0.20 -12.93
N LYS A 49 -9.26 -0.55 -13.98
CA LYS A 49 -7.84 -0.91 -13.84
C LYS A 49 -7.00 0.24 -13.25
N ASN A 50 -7.32 1.48 -13.57
CA ASN A 50 -6.63 2.65 -13.02
C ASN A 50 -7.03 2.89 -11.56
N GLU A 51 -8.32 2.75 -11.21
CA GLU A 51 -8.79 2.86 -9.82
C GLU A 51 -8.11 1.84 -8.92
N ASP A 52 -8.04 0.61 -9.42
CA ASP A 52 -7.35 -0.52 -8.83
C ASP A 52 -5.88 -0.22 -8.50
N VAL A 53 -5.13 0.30 -9.47
CA VAL A 53 -3.71 0.67 -9.29
C VAL A 53 -3.57 1.79 -8.25
N ILE A 54 -4.46 2.79 -8.32
CA ILE A 54 -4.49 3.91 -7.37
C ILE A 54 -4.77 3.39 -5.96
N ASN A 55 -5.73 2.48 -5.80
CA ASN A 55 -6.11 1.92 -4.49
C ASN A 55 -5.00 1.06 -3.89
N THR A 56 -4.34 0.24 -4.70
CA THR A 56 -3.16 -0.53 -4.28
C THR A 56 -2.04 0.40 -3.82
N LYS A 57 -1.79 1.51 -4.53
CA LYS A 57 -0.76 2.49 -4.14
C LYS A 57 -1.10 3.19 -2.84
N LYS A 58 -2.34 3.66 -2.68
CA LYS A 58 -2.86 4.26 -1.44
C LYS A 58 -2.69 3.31 -0.25
N SER A 59 -3.06 2.04 -0.44
CA SER A 59 -2.94 1.01 0.59
C SER A 59 -1.51 0.74 1.01
N TYR A 60 -0.58 0.75 0.06
CA TYR A 60 0.84 0.58 0.32
C TYR A 60 1.45 1.81 1.02
N ASP A 61 1.01 3.02 0.68
CA ASP A 61 1.45 4.23 1.39
C ASP A 61 0.92 4.26 2.83
N ALA A 62 -0.38 3.98 3.02
CA ALA A 62 -0.97 3.83 4.35
C ALA A 62 -0.25 2.77 5.21
N PHE A 63 0.16 1.65 4.60
CA PHE A 63 0.91 0.59 5.27
C PHE A 63 2.28 1.06 5.76
N LYS A 64 3.06 1.72 4.90
CA LYS A 64 4.37 2.25 5.28
C LYS A 64 4.25 3.29 6.39
N ASP A 65 3.25 4.16 6.32
CA ASP A 65 3.02 5.18 7.32
C ASP A 65 2.62 4.56 8.66
N ALA A 66 1.74 3.55 8.65
CA ALA A 66 1.40 2.79 9.85
C ALA A 66 2.64 2.10 10.45
N CYS A 67 3.47 1.43 9.66
CA CYS A 67 4.71 0.80 10.14
C CYS A 67 5.69 1.84 10.71
N SER A 68 5.85 2.98 10.05
CA SER A 68 6.74 4.05 10.49
C SER A 68 6.26 4.71 11.78
N GLU A 69 4.95 4.91 11.93
CA GLU A 69 4.34 5.55 13.10
C GLU A 69 4.30 4.61 14.30
N PHE A 70 4.01 3.32 14.07
CA PHE A 70 4.02 2.31 15.12
C PHE A 70 5.43 2.07 15.69
N GLY A 71 6.44 2.10 14.82
CA GLY A 71 7.84 1.93 15.20
C GLY A 71 8.27 0.47 15.27
N TYR A 72 9.35 0.22 16.03
CA TYR A 72 9.99 -1.08 16.12
C TYR A 72 9.50 -1.87 17.33
N VAL A 73 9.26 -3.15 17.10
CA VAL A 73 8.97 -4.15 18.13
C VAL A 73 10.06 -5.21 18.17
N GLU A 74 10.25 -5.82 19.34
CA GLU A 74 11.21 -6.90 19.51
C GLU A 74 10.77 -8.13 18.71
N THR A 75 11.72 -8.80 18.05
CA THR A 75 11.47 -10.10 17.42
C THR A 75 11.98 -11.23 18.32
N LEU A 76 11.47 -12.44 18.09
CA LEU A 76 11.92 -13.65 18.79
C LEU A 76 13.45 -13.89 18.69
N GLY A 77 14.12 -13.29 17.70
CA GLY A 77 15.57 -13.34 17.53
C GLY A 77 16.36 -12.23 18.23
N GLY A 78 15.71 -11.39 19.05
CA GLY A 78 16.34 -10.28 19.78
C GLY A 78 16.72 -9.07 18.93
N ASN A 79 16.41 -9.10 17.62
CA ASN A 79 16.55 -7.94 16.73
C ASN A 79 15.21 -7.21 16.66
N GLY A 80 15.21 -5.87 16.65
CA GLY A 80 13.97 -5.12 16.40
C GLY A 80 13.55 -5.21 14.93
N SER A 81 12.24 -5.28 14.68
CA SER A 81 11.66 -5.11 13.34
C SER A 81 10.43 -4.22 13.43
N ASP A 82 10.05 -3.56 12.34
CA ASP A 82 8.76 -2.90 12.29
C ASP A 82 7.64 -3.95 12.10
N MET A 83 6.39 -3.49 12.11
CA MET A 83 5.23 -4.37 11.96
C MET A 83 5.11 -5.02 10.58
N SER A 84 5.93 -4.63 9.59
CA SER A 84 5.86 -5.20 8.25
C SER A 84 6.21 -6.69 8.24
N LEU A 85 7.17 -7.10 9.08
CA LEU A 85 7.55 -8.50 9.23
C LEU A 85 6.36 -9.38 9.64
N TYR A 86 5.64 -8.96 10.67
CA TYR A 86 4.51 -9.70 11.22
C TYR A 86 3.31 -9.68 10.29
N TYR A 87 3.04 -8.53 9.66
CA TYR A 87 1.99 -8.40 8.66
C TYR A 87 2.20 -9.38 7.48
N VAL A 88 3.40 -9.39 6.88
CA VAL A 88 3.72 -10.28 5.75
C VAL A 88 3.73 -11.75 6.16
N THR A 89 4.20 -12.05 7.38
CA THR A 89 4.17 -13.40 7.94
C THR A 89 2.73 -13.90 8.06
N LEU A 90 1.83 -13.08 8.63
CA LEU A 90 0.44 -13.46 8.81
C LEU A 90 -0.29 -13.60 7.48
N ILE A 91 -0.02 -12.72 6.50
CA ILE A 91 -0.51 -12.87 5.13
C ILE A 91 -0.13 -14.24 4.56
N SER A 92 1.15 -14.61 4.65
CA SER A 92 1.63 -15.90 4.13
C SER A 92 0.92 -17.08 4.78
N VAL A 93 0.63 -17.01 6.09
CA VAL A 93 -0.12 -18.05 6.80
C VAL A 93 -1.57 -18.12 6.30
N MET A 94 -2.25 -16.98 6.20
CA MET A 94 -3.62 -16.91 5.70
C MET A 94 -3.72 -17.45 4.26
N GLU A 95 -2.80 -17.08 3.37
CA GLU A 95 -2.73 -17.62 2.00
C GLU A 95 -2.56 -19.14 1.97
N ASN A 96 -1.66 -19.68 2.80
CA ASN A 96 -1.43 -21.13 2.90
C ASN A 96 -2.67 -21.90 3.40
N GLU A 97 -3.56 -21.23 4.14
CA GLU A 97 -4.85 -21.77 4.58
C GLU A 97 -5.99 -21.53 3.57
N GLY A 98 -5.68 -21.00 2.39
CA GLY A 98 -6.66 -20.74 1.32
C GLY A 98 -7.53 -19.51 1.58
N ILE A 99 -7.13 -18.65 2.52
CA ILE A 99 -7.78 -17.37 2.73
C ILE A 99 -7.29 -16.40 1.65
N ASP A 100 -8.25 -15.81 0.93
CA ASP A 100 -7.95 -14.74 -0.03
C ASP A 100 -7.42 -13.49 0.70
N VAL A 101 -6.25 -13.02 0.26
CA VAL A 101 -5.54 -11.87 0.82
C VAL A 101 -5.28 -10.82 -0.27
N PRO A 102 -5.26 -9.53 0.07
CA PRO A 102 -4.94 -8.49 -0.87
C PRO A 102 -3.43 -8.39 -1.11
N SER A 103 -3.06 -8.00 -2.33
CA SER A 103 -1.66 -7.88 -2.74
C SER A 103 -1.29 -6.46 -3.13
N PHE A 104 -0.09 -6.02 -2.75
CA PHE A 104 0.46 -4.74 -3.19
C PHE A 104 0.95 -4.75 -4.65
N ILE A 105 0.78 -5.86 -5.38
CA ILE A 105 1.13 -5.97 -6.80
C ILE A 105 0.04 -5.29 -7.66
N THR A 106 0.46 -4.40 -8.54
CA THR A 106 -0.41 -3.53 -9.36
C THR A 106 -0.81 -4.12 -10.72
N ASP A 107 -0.78 -5.45 -10.88
CA ASP A 107 -0.93 -6.14 -12.17
C ASP A 107 -2.34 -6.12 -12.78
N GLY A 108 -3.38 -5.84 -11.99
CA GLY A 108 -4.77 -5.89 -12.48
C GLY A 108 -5.62 -6.97 -11.84
N THR A 109 -5.03 -7.98 -11.19
CA THR A 109 -5.70 -9.28 -11.01
C THR A 109 -5.88 -9.73 -9.56
N ASN A 110 -5.26 -9.04 -8.61
CA ASN A 110 -5.28 -9.45 -7.20
C ASN A 110 -6.48 -8.87 -6.44
N ASN A 111 -6.83 -9.49 -5.30
CA ASN A 111 -7.75 -8.88 -4.33
C ASN A 111 -7.15 -7.54 -3.85
N ARG A 112 -7.99 -6.51 -3.74
CA ARG A 112 -7.60 -5.15 -3.34
C ARG A 112 -8.47 -4.57 -2.23
N ASN A 113 -9.25 -5.41 -1.56
CA ASN A 113 -10.13 -5.02 -0.46
C ASN A 113 -9.32 -4.89 0.84
N PHE A 114 -8.32 -4.01 0.88
CA PHE A 114 -7.43 -3.83 2.03
C PHE A 114 -8.18 -3.41 3.30
N LEU A 115 -9.16 -2.51 3.17
CA LEU A 115 -9.89 -1.96 4.31
C LEU A 115 -10.79 -3.01 5.02
N PRO A 116 -11.61 -3.82 4.31
CA PRO A 116 -12.28 -4.96 4.97
C PRO A 116 -11.31 -6.05 5.43
N PHE A 117 -10.21 -6.24 4.70
CA PHE A 117 -9.25 -7.30 5.00
C PHE A 117 -8.52 -7.09 6.34
N ILE A 118 -8.21 -5.84 6.72
CA ILE A 118 -7.48 -5.62 7.98
C ILE A 118 -8.29 -6.02 9.21
N ASP A 119 -9.62 -5.89 9.18
CA ASP A 119 -10.50 -6.42 10.22
C ASP A 119 -10.45 -7.95 10.28
N LYS A 120 -10.53 -8.60 9.11
CA LYS A 120 -10.41 -10.07 8.99
C LYS A 120 -9.07 -10.57 9.50
N MET A 121 -7.97 -9.89 9.17
CA MET A 121 -6.63 -10.20 9.66
C MET A 121 -6.54 -10.06 11.18
N LYS A 122 -7.12 -8.98 11.73
CA LYS A 122 -7.15 -8.76 13.18
C LYS A 122 -7.91 -9.85 13.93
N ASP A 123 -9.06 -10.27 13.40
CA ASP A 123 -9.84 -11.36 14.01
C ASP A 123 -9.12 -12.71 13.86
N TYR A 124 -8.53 -12.99 12.69
CA TYR A 124 -7.71 -14.17 12.49
C TYR A 124 -6.51 -14.23 13.46
N ALA A 125 -5.83 -13.09 13.70
CA ALA A 125 -4.74 -13.00 14.65
C ALA A 125 -5.19 -13.34 16.10
N LYS A 126 -6.39 -12.92 16.50
CA LYS A 126 -6.96 -13.27 17.81
C LYS A 126 -7.19 -14.78 17.91
N ASP A 127 -7.81 -15.39 16.91
CA ASP A 127 -8.07 -16.83 16.90
C ASP A 127 -6.76 -17.64 16.91
N LEU A 128 -5.77 -17.20 16.12
CA LEU A 128 -4.45 -17.80 16.08
C LEU A 128 -3.75 -17.74 17.45
N SER A 129 -3.88 -16.62 18.18
CA SER A 129 -3.28 -16.47 19.51
C SER A 129 -3.79 -17.50 20.55
N LEU A 130 -5.00 -18.04 20.36
CA LEU A 130 -5.57 -19.07 21.23
C LEU A 130 -4.92 -20.44 21.04
N THR A 131 -4.41 -20.71 19.83
CA THR A 131 -3.82 -22.00 19.45
C THR A 131 -2.30 -21.95 19.39
N ASN A 132 -1.73 -20.78 19.10
CA ASN A 132 -0.31 -20.53 18.97
C ASN A 132 0.08 -19.23 19.71
N PRO A 133 0.16 -19.28 21.05
CA PRO A 133 0.49 -18.11 21.85
C PRO A 133 1.89 -17.60 21.49
N ASN A 134 2.07 -16.27 21.49
CA ASN A 134 3.30 -15.57 21.12
C ASN A 134 3.72 -15.66 19.64
N PHE A 135 2.84 -16.15 18.74
CA PHE A 135 3.12 -16.13 17.30
C PHE A 135 3.25 -14.69 16.75
N LEU A 136 2.45 -13.77 17.30
CA LEU A 136 2.46 -12.34 16.99
C LEU A 136 2.79 -11.55 18.25
N PRO A 137 3.33 -10.33 18.12
CA PRO A 137 3.51 -9.43 19.26
C PRO A 137 2.13 -9.03 19.83
N ASP A 138 2.05 -8.84 21.15
CA ASP A 138 0.80 -8.50 21.85
C ASP A 138 0.11 -7.24 21.28
N CYS A 139 0.91 -6.31 20.77
CA CYS A 139 0.42 -5.05 20.19
C CYS A 139 0.05 -5.15 18.70
N PHE A 140 0.02 -6.35 18.09
CA PHE A 140 -0.37 -6.54 16.69
C PHE A 140 -1.80 -6.06 16.42
N SER A 141 -2.72 -6.26 17.37
CA SER A 141 -4.10 -5.76 17.25
C SER A 141 -4.16 -4.23 17.16
N GLU A 142 -3.29 -3.53 17.89
CA GLU A 142 -3.19 -2.06 17.86
C GLU A 142 -2.61 -1.59 16.52
N PHE A 143 -1.65 -2.33 15.97
CA PHE A 143 -1.14 -2.08 14.61
C PHE A 143 -2.23 -2.22 13.55
N CYS A 144 -3.09 -3.24 13.63
CA CYS A 144 -4.21 -3.39 12.71
C CYS A 144 -5.18 -2.20 12.77
N ASP A 145 -5.46 -1.68 13.97
CA ASP A 145 -6.31 -0.48 14.14
C ASP A 145 -5.66 0.76 13.53
N LEU A 146 -4.36 0.96 13.76
CA LEU A 146 -3.61 2.06 13.16
C LEU A 146 -3.58 1.95 11.62
N TYR A 147 -3.31 0.76 11.09
CA TYR A 147 -3.29 0.58 9.64
C TYR A 147 -4.68 0.83 9.04
N LYS A 148 -5.76 0.39 9.69
CA LYS A 148 -7.13 0.71 9.30
C LYS A 148 -7.38 2.22 9.28
N GLU A 149 -6.94 2.94 10.31
CA GLU A 149 -7.04 4.40 10.34
C GLU A 149 -6.31 5.03 9.15
N LYS A 150 -5.08 4.59 8.84
CA LYS A 150 -4.34 5.08 7.67
C LYS A 150 -5.03 4.76 6.35
N LEU A 151 -5.58 3.55 6.19
CA LEU A 151 -6.35 3.20 4.99
C LEU A 151 -7.53 4.16 4.76
N ILE A 152 -8.23 4.53 5.84
CA ILE A 152 -9.32 5.52 5.78
C ILE A 152 -8.78 6.92 5.45
N GLN A 153 -7.68 7.36 6.07
CA GLN A 153 -7.06 8.67 5.79
C GLN A 153 -6.61 8.82 4.33
N TYR A 154 -6.14 7.74 3.72
CA TYR A 154 -5.72 7.72 2.32
C TYR A 154 -6.88 7.53 1.32
N ASP A 155 -8.13 7.46 1.81
CA ASP A 155 -9.32 7.19 0.99
C ASP A 155 -9.14 5.89 0.17
N CYS A 156 -8.67 4.84 0.85
CA CYS A 156 -8.65 3.48 0.30
C CYS A 156 -10.08 2.92 0.34
N LYS A 157 -10.51 2.32 -0.78
CA LYS A 157 -11.83 1.70 -0.93
C LYS A 157 -11.74 0.19 -0.86
#